data_AF-A0A927DPP4-F1
#
_entry.id   AF-A0A927DPP4-F1
#
_cell.length_a   1.000
_cell.length_b   1.000
_cell.length_c   1.000
_cell.angle_alpha   90.00
_cell.angle_beta   90.00
_cell.angle_gamma   90.00
#
_symmetry.space_group_name_H-M   'P 1'
#
loop_
_entity.id
_entity.type
_entity.pdbx_description
1 polymer ?
#
loop_
_entity_poly.entity_id
_entity_poly.type
_entity_poly.pdbx_seq_one_letter_code
_entity_poly.pdbx_strand_id
1 'polypeptide(L)'
;MRREAQQRGLSNVVFTGMLNDEDKYILFQLCRGVVFPSHLRSEAFGITLLEGARFAVPLISCEIGTGTSFINRGQSEWLRDPAE
;
A
#
# COMPACT_ATOMS: atom_id res chain seq x y z
N MET A 1 0.34 -14.98 2.90
CA MET A 1 0.20 -14.44 1.53
C MET A 1 0.63 -15.40 0.43
N ARG A 2 1.89 -15.86 0.36
CA ARG A 2 2.34 -16.79 -0.73
C ARG A 2 1.48 -18.07 -0.81
N ARG A 3 1.21 -18.71 0.34
CA ARG A 3 0.32 -19.87 0.44
C ARG A 3 -1.09 -19.58 -0.08
N GLU A 4 -1.66 -18.45 0.31
CA GLU A 4 -3.00 -18.02 -0.10
C GLU A 4 -3.07 -17.80 -1.63
N ALA A 5 -2.07 -17.12 -2.20
CA ALA A 5 -1.99 -16.91 -3.65
C ALA A 5 -1.89 -18.24 -4.41
N GLN A 6 -1.11 -19.19 -3.90
CA GLN A 6 -1.00 -20.54 -4.47
C GLN A 6 -2.33 -21.31 -4.37
N GLN A 7 -2.99 -21.29 -3.21
CA GLN A 7 -4.28 -21.96 -2.99
C GLN A 7 -5.37 -21.41 -3.91
N ARG A 8 -5.31 -20.11 -4.23
CA ARG A 8 -6.23 -19.46 -5.18
C ARG A 8 -5.79 -19.53 -6.64
N GLY A 9 -4.64 -20.14 -6.94
CA GLY A 9 -4.13 -20.27 -8.31
C GLY A 9 -3.81 -18.93 -8.99
N LEU A 10 -3.42 -17.90 -8.23
CA LEU A 10 -3.16 -16.58 -8.79
C LEU A 10 -1.85 -16.55 -9.58
N SER A 11 -1.93 -16.18 -10.86
CA SER A 11 -0.77 -16.01 -11.75
C SER A 11 -0.32 -14.56 -11.92
N ASN A 12 -1.09 -13.61 -11.39
CA ASN A 12 -0.90 -12.16 -11.52
C ASN A 12 -0.28 -11.51 -10.29
N VAL A 13 0.32 -12.29 -9.39
CA VAL A 13 0.95 -11.80 -8.16
C VAL A 13 2.44 -12.12 -8.18
N VAL A 14 3.26 -11.08 -8.13
CA VAL A 14 4.72 -11.21 -8.06
C VAL A 14 5.19 -10.87 -6.65
N PHE A 15 5.91 -11.79 -6.03
CA PHE A 15 6.49 -11.58 -4.70
C PHE A 15 8.00 -11.37 -4.83
N THR A 16 8.42 -10.11 -4.90
CA THR A 16 9.80 -9.67 -5.18
C THR A 16 10.82 -10.07 -4.12
N GLY A 17 10.39 -10.28 -2.86
CA GLY A 17 11.31 -10.52 -1.74
C GLY A 17 11.92 -9.21 -1.24
N MET A 18 13.16 -9.25 -0.76
CA MET A 18 13.89 -8.05 -0.37
C MET A 18 14.45 -7.37 -1.62
N LEU A 19 14.22 -6.07 -1.74
CA LEU A 19 14.77 -5.23 -2.80
C LEU A 19 15.76 -4.24 -2.21
N ASN A 20 16.75 -3.84 -3.00
CA ASN A 20 17.53 -2.65 -2.70
C ASN A 20 16.68 -1.38 -2.92
N ASP A 21 17.18 -0.23 -2.49
CA ASP A 21 16.43 1.02 -2.60
C ASP A 21 16.21 1.49 -4.04
N GLU A 22 17.13 1.21 -4.96
CA GLU A 22 17.03 1.60 -6.37
C GLU A 22 15.89 0.85 -7.07
N ASP A 23 15.84 -0.47 -6.93
CA ASP A 23 14.77 -1.31 -7.48
C ASP A 23 13.41 -0.94 -6.87
N LYS A 24 13.37 -0.68 -5.57
CA LYS A 24 12.15 -0.22 -4.88
C LYS A 24 11.68 1.13 -5.46
N TYR A 25 12.59 2.06 -5.69
CA TYR A 25 12.29 3.37 -6.27
C TYR A 25 11.69 3.23 -7.67
N ILE A 26 12.29 2.40 -8.53
CA ILE A 26 11.79 2.12 -9.89
C ILE A 26 10.37 1.55 -9.84
N LEU A 27 10.08 0.62 -8.92
CA LEU A 27 8.74 0.06 -8.78
C LEU A 27 7.71 1.11 -8.38
N PHE A 28 8.05 2.04 -7.48
CA PHE A 28 7.16 3.15 -7.16
C PHE A 28 6.94 4.12 -8.33
N GLN A 29 7.97 4.37 -9.15
CA GLN A 29 7.81 5.19 -10.36
C GLN A 29 6.89 4.55 -11.41
N LEU A 30 6.91 3.22 -11.51
CA LEU A 30 6.18 2.47 -12.54
C LEU A 30 4.79 2.01 -12.10
N CYS A 31 4.48 2.04 -10.81
CA CYS A 31 3.19 1.55 -10.31
C CYS A 31 2.04 2.53 -10.62
N ARG A 32 0.81 2.00 -10.57
CA ARG A 32 -0.42 2.81 -10.72
C ARG A 32 -1.00 3.26 -9.38
N GLY A 33 -0.48 2.75 -8.28
CA GLY A 33 -1.02 2.97 -6.95
C GLY A 33 -0.38 2.03 -5.93
N VAL A 34 -0.53 2.37 -4.66
CA VAL A 34 0.04 1.64 -3.52
C VAL A 34 -1.08 1.20 -2.61
N VAL A 35 -1.11 -0.09 -2.28
CA VAL A 35 -2.07 -0.66 -1.32
C VAL A 35 -1.31 -1.06 -0.07
N PHE A 36 -1.70 -0.49 1.07
CA PHE A 36 -1.15 -0.79 2.38
C PHE A 36 -2.26 -1.36 3.29
N PRO A 37 -2.56 -2.66 3.22
CA PRO A 37 -3.71 -3.28 3.88
C PRO A 37 -3.43 -3.62 5.35
N SER A 38 -2.76 -2.71 6.07
CA SER A 38 -2.40 -2.94 7.46
C SER A 38 -3.48 -2.48 8.41
N HIS A 39 -3.97 -3.42 9.22
CA HIS A 39 -4.90 -3.17 10.33
C HIS A 39 -4.17 -3.13 11.69
N LEU A 40 -2.84 -3.31 11.71
CA LEU A 40 -2.06 -3.39 12.94
C LEU A 40 -1.63 -2.00 13.39
N ARG A 41 -1.92 -1.67 14.66
CA ARG A 41 -1.49 -0.38 15.26
C ARG A 41 0.03 -0.21 15.34
N SER A 42 0.82 -1.29 15.26
CA SER A 42 2.28 -1.24 15.19
C SER A 42 2.80 -0.67 13.87
N GLU A 43 1.96 -0.58 12.83
CA GLU A 43 2.28 -0.03 11.51
C GLU A 43 1.64 1.35 11.29
N ALA A 44 1.19 1.97 12.39
CA ALA A 44 0.43 3.22 12.46
C ALA A 44 1.04 4.42 11.71
N PHE A 45 2.36 4.44 11.49
CA PHE A 45 3.01 5.59 10.84
C PHE A 45 2.89 5.55 9.31
N GLY A 46 2.86 4.35 8.72
CA GLY A 46 2.69 4.21 7.26
C GLY A 46 3.85 4.77 6.43
N ILE A 47 5.12 4.46 6.78
CA ILE A 47 6.30 4.87 5.97
C ILE A 47 6.12 4.49 4.49
N THR A 48 5.58 3.29 4.21
CA THR A 48 5.29 2.84 2.85
C THR A 48 4.31 3.76 2.10
N LEU A 49 3.32 4.31 2.81
CA LEU A 49 2.38 5.27 2.22
C LEU A 49 3.06 6.61 1.95
N LEU A 50 4.00 7.04 2.81
CA LEU A 50 4.81 8.24 2.59
C LEU A 50 5.75 8.09 1.39
N GLU A 51 6.37 6.91 1.26
CA GLU A 51 7.15 6.57 0.08
C GLU A 51 6.29 6.62 -1.18
N GLY A 52 5.07 6.06 -1.18
CA GLY A 52 4.14 6.17 -2.30
C GLY A 52 3.70 7.60 -2.60
N ALA A 53 3.36 8.39 -1.57
CA ALA A 53 2.95 9.79 -1.71
C ALA A 53 4.03 10.63 -2.43
N ARG A 54 5.31 10.33 -2.21
CA ARG A 54 6.44 10.99 -2.88
C ARG A 54 6.36 10.88 -4.42
N PHE A 55 5.76 9.83 -4.95
CA PHE A 55 5.59 9.61 -6.39
C PHE A 55 4.23 10.05 -6.92
N ALA A 56 3.41 10.71 -6.09
CA ALA A 56 2.08 11.19 -6.44
C ALA A 56 1.16 10.09 -7.01
N VAL A 57 1.35 8.84 -6.56
CA VAL A 57 0.49 7.71 -6.95
C VAL A 57 -0.69 7.59 -5.97
N PRO A 58 -1.88 7.17 -6.44
CA PRO A 58 -3.01 6.88 -5.57
C PRO A 58 -2.65 5.90 -4.44
N LEU A 59 -3.14 6.19 -3.24
CA LEU A 59 -2.87 5.41 -2.03
C LEU A 59 -4.16 4.79 -1.49
N ILE A 60 -4.09 3.51 -1.16
CA ILE A 60 -5.16 2.75 -0.52
C ILE A 60 -4.63 2.24 0.82
N SER A 61 -5.29 2.60 1.92
CA SER A 61 -4.92 2.19 3.29
C SER A 61 -6.15 1.87 4.12
N CYS A 62 -5.97 1.18 5.25
CA CYS A 62 -7.05 0.96 6.21
C CYS A 62 -7.25 2.19 7.11
N GLU A 63 -8.51 2.54 7.36
CA GLU A 63 -8.88 3.59 8.31
C GLU A 63 -8.87 3.04 9.75
N ILE A 64 -7.73 3.12 10.42
CA ILE A 64 -7.53 2.60 11.78
C ILE A 64 -7.23 3.69 12.82
N GLY A 65 -7.47 4.97 12.48
CA GLY A 65 -7.28 6.11 13.38
C GLY A 65 -5.81 6.43 13.67
N THR A 66 -4.90 6.16 12.73
CA THR A 66 -3.45 6.38 12.88
C THR A 66 -2.88 7.21 11.73
N GLY A 67 -1.56 7.39 11.65
CA GLY A 67 -0.90 8.14 10.55
C GLY A 67 -1.30 7.67 9.15
N THR A 68 -1.62 6.38 8.98
CA THR A 68 -2.17 5.81 7.73
C THR A 68 -3.53 6.40 7.32
N SER A 69 -4.29 6.97 8.26
CA SER A 69 -5.62 7.58 8.06
C SER A 69 -5.56 9.06 7.70
N PHE A 70 -4.41 9.72 7.90
CA PHE A 70 -4.23 11.14 7.62
C PHE A 70 -3.46 11.40 6.33
N ILE A 71 -2.60 10.47 5.91
CA ILE A 71 -1.74 10.65 4.75
C ILE A 71 -2.50 10.83 3.43
N ASN A 72 -3.72 10.27 3.32
CA ASN A 72 -4.55 10.38 2.12
C ASN A 72 -5.43 11.64 2.08
N ARG A 73 -5.47 12.46 3.15
CA ARG A 73 -6.42 13.59 3.27
C ARG A 73 -6.06 14.81 2.41
N GLY A 74 -4.96 14.76 1.66
CA GLY A 74 -4.47 15.86 0.83
C GLY A 74 -4.86 15.79 -0.64
N GLN A 75 -4.99 14.60 -1.23
CA GLN A 75 -5.30 14.42 -2.65
C GLN A 75 -5.99 13.06 -2.88
N SER A 76 -7.31 13.10 -3.02
CA SER A 76 -8.18 12.00 -3.47
C SER A 76 -8.29 10.81 -2.51
N GLU A 77 -9.33 10.84 -1.68
CA GLU A 77 -9.84 9.72 -0.89
C GLU A 77 -10.40 8.62 -1.83
N TRP A 78 -9.69 7.51 -2.04
CA TRP A 78 -10.16 6.44 -2.95
C TRP A 78 -10.65 5.17 -2.24
N LEU A 79 -10.60 5.10 -0.92
CA LEU A 79 -11.22 4.02 -0.15
C LEU A 79 -11.91 4.59 1.09
N ARG A 80 -13.26 4.58 1.08
CA ARG A 80 -14.07 4.49 2.31
C ARG A 80 -14.45 3.04 2.52
N ASP A 81 -14.65 2.66 3.78
CA ASP A 81 -15.27 1.40 4.14
C ASP A 81 -16.64 1.30 3.43
N PRO A 82 -16.98 0.21 2.72
CA PRO A 82 -18.30 0.04 2.08
C PRO A 82 -19.49 0.03 3.07
N ALA A 83 -19.25 0.15 4.37
CA ALA A 83 -20.27 0.23 5.42
C ALA A 83 -20.67 1.67 5.83
N GLU A 84 -20.19 2.71 5.15
CA GLU A 84 -20.67 4.11 5.30
C GLU A 84 -21.52 4.60 4.11
#